data_AF-F0QWB0-F1
#
_entry.id   AF-F0QWB0-F1
#
_cell.length_a   1.000
_cell.length_b   1.000
_cell.length_c   1.000
_cell.angle_alpha   90.00
_cell.angle_beta   90.00
_cell.angle_gamma   90.00
#
_symmetry.space_group_name_H-M   'P 1'
#
loop_
_entity.id
_entity.type
_entity.pdbx_description
1 polymer ?
#
loop_
_entity_poly.entity_id
_entity_poly.type
_entity_poly.pdbx_seq_one_letter_code
_entity_poly.pdbx_strand_id
1 'polypeptide(L)'
;MPLGLLNQVVSRIGLFRLKVKDPSLCARCPTKDCARACPVGNSDLPINFIRRGYYKSSTCIGVGDYVETCPYNNIYFYDVRIWLSERLNVKSISIKRLIMK
;
A
#
# COMPACT_ATOMS: atom_id res chain seq x y z
N MET A 1 28.33 10.95 -0.48
CA MET A 1 27.90 9.54 -0.41
C MET A 1 26.50 9.41 -1.03
N PRO A 2 26.37 8.77 -2.19
CA PRO A 2 25.25 8.91 -3.11
C PRO A 2 24.03 8.01 -2.79
N LEU A 3 23.63 7.92 -1.52
CA LEU A 3 22.46 7.12 -1.10
C LEU A 3 21.12 7.87 -1.16
N GLY A 4 21.12 9.19 -1.38
CA GLY A 4 19.90 10.01 -1.42
C GLY A 4 19.10 9.89 -2.72
N LEU A 5 19.79 9.73 -3.86
CA LEU A 5 19.17 9.74 -5.18
C LEU A 5 18.47 8.41 -5.51
N LEU A 6 19.04 7.27 -5.08
CA LEU A 6 18.48 5.95 -5.35
C LEU A 6 17.13 5.75 -4.64
N ASN A 7 16.93 6.30 -3.44
CA ASN A 7 15.65 6.23 -2.73
C ASN A 7 14.53 6.98 -3.46
N GLN A 8 14.84 8.07 -4.15
CA GLN A 8 13.86 8.83 -4.94
C GLN A 8 13.51 8.12 -6.26
N VAL A 9 14.48 7.43 -6.87
CA VAL A 9 14.27 6.69 -8.13
C VAL A 9 13.48 5.40 -7.90
N VAL A 10 13.72 4.68 -6.80
CA VAL A 10 12.99 3.44 -6.47
C VAL A 10 11.49 3.69 -6.20
N SER A 11 11.13 4.83 -5.62
CA SER A 11 9.71 5.23 -5.45
C SER A 11 8.99 5.48 -6.78
N ARG A 12 9.72 5.74 -7.88
CA ARG A 12 9.15 6.07 -9.20
C ARG A 12 8.94 4.85 -10.11
N ILE A 13 9.40 3.66 -9.71
CA ILE A 13 9.40 2.42 -10.52
C ILE A 13 8.03 1.69 -10.54
N GLY A 14 6.95 2.29 -10.02
CA GLY A 14 5.58 1.93 -10.44
C GLY A 14 5.11 0.51 -10.08
N LEU A 15 5.69 -0.08 -9.03
CA LEU A 15 5.33 -1.40 -8.50
C LEU A 15 4.66 -1.30 -7.12
N PHE A 16 3.96 -0.19 -6.87
CA PHE A 16 3.12 -0.06 -5.69
C PHE A 16 1.78 -0.77 -5.94
N ARG A 17 1.46 -1.71 -5.06
CA ARG A 17 0.14 -2.34 -4.99
C ARG A 17 -0.38 -2.18 -3.57
N LEU A 18 -1.66 -1.89 -3.43
CA LEU A 18 -2.37 -2.09 -2.18
C LEU A 18 -2.93 -3.50 -2.21
N LYS A 19 -2.70 -4.26 -1.15
CA LYS A 19 -3.28 -5.59 -0.98
C LYS A 19 -4.20 -5.58 0.22
N VAL A 20 -5.14 -6.52 0.23
CA VAL A 20 -5.99 -6.78 1.40
C VAL A 20 -5.69 -8.16 1.96
N LYS A 21 -5.76 -8.31 3.28
CA LYS A 21 -5.55 -9.60 3.94
C LYS A 21 -6.71 -10.54 3.66
N ASP A 22 -7.94 -10.03 3.73
CA ASP A 22 -9.17 -10.78 3.47
C ASP A 22 -10.13 -10.00 2.54
N PRO A 23 -10.32 -10.42 1.28
CA PRO A 23 -11.29 -9.83 0.35
C PRO A 23 -12.75 -9.89 0.83
N SER A 24 -13.11 -10.90 1.61
CA SER A 24 -14.46 -11.11 2.14
C SER A 24 -14.81 -10.09 3.23
N LEU A 25 -13.82 -9.63 4.00
CA LEU A 25 -13.98 -8.48 4.90
C LEU A 25 -14.25 -7.21 4.10
N CYS A 26 -13.55 -7.02 2.98
CA CYS A 26 -13.82 -5.91 2.08
C CYS A 26 -15.22 -5.98 1.47
N ALA A 27 -15.78 -7.16 1.19
CA ALA A 27 -17.15 -7.30 0.69
C ALA A 27 -18.18 -6.88 1.74
N ARG A 28 -17.97 -7.28 2.99
CA ARG A 28 -18.87 -7.01 4.13
C ARG A 28 -18.73 -5.62 4.75
N CYS A 29 -17.64 -4.89 4.44
CA CYS A 29 -17.42 -3.54 4.96
C CYS A 29 -18.55 -2.59 4.49
N PRO A 30 -19.34 -1.98 5.39
CA PRO A 30 -20.50 -1.17 5.00
C PRO A 30 -20.13 0.23 4.52
N THR A 31 -19.11 0.84 5.13
CA THR A 31 -18.76 2.25 4.89
C THR A 31 -17.89 2.46 3.65
N LYS A 32 -17.01 1.49 3.36
CA LYS A 32 -16.02 1.57 2.27
C LYS A 32 -15.20 2.87 2.29
N ASP A 33 -14.85 3.36 3.48
CA ASP A 33 -14.19 4.67 3.65
C ASP A 33 -12.88 4.81 2.87
N CYS A 34 -12.21 3.69 2.59
CA CYS A 34 -11.01 3.64 1.74
C CYS A 34 -11.21 4.21 0.33
N ALA A 35 -12.43 4.23 -0.21
CA ALA A 35 -12.75 4.87 -1.49
C ALA A 35 -12.67 6.41 -1.42
N ARG A 36 -12.96 7.00 -0.25
CA ARG A 36 -12.98 8.44 -0.02
C ARG A 36 -11.65 8.96 0.51
N ALA A 37 -10.92 8.12 1.23
CA ALA A 37 -9.60 8.45 1.78
C ALA A 37 -8.52 8.64 0.70
N CYS A 38 -8.77 8.23 -0.55
CA CYS A 38 -7.81 8.41 -1.62
C CYS A 38 -7.87 9.87 -2.13
N PRO A 39 -6.83 10.71 -1.91
CA PRO A 39 -6.90 12.13 -2.25
C PRO A 39 -6.96 12.38 -3.76
N VAL A 40 -6.63 11.38 -4.56
CA VAL A 40 -6.71 11.40 -6.03
C VAL A 40 -8.04 10.86 -6.56
N GLY A 41 -9.01 10.55 -5.69
CA GLY A 41 -10.37 10.18 -6.09
C GLY A 41 -10.54 8.77 -6.67
N ASN A 42 -9.85 7.77 -6.12
CA ASN A 42 -10.02 6.38 -6.58
C ASN A 42 -11.20 5.66 -5.91
N SER A 43 -12.38 5.79 -6.50
CA SER A 43 -13.61 5.10 -6.05
C SER A 43 -13.63 3.59 -6.33
N ASP A 44 -12.81 3.10 -7.27
CA ASP A 44 -12.74 1.68 -7.66
C ASP A 44 -11.92 0.79 -6.71
N LEU A 45 -11.35 1.38 -5.66
CA LEU A 45 -10.52 0.71 -4.65
C LEU A 45 -11.24 -0.49 -3.98
N PRO A 46 -12.45 -0.33 -3.38
CA PRO A 46 -13.18 -1.44 -2.77
C PRO A 46 -13.54 -2.54 -3.75
N ILE A 47 -13.98 -2.20 -4.96
CA ILE A 47 -14.36 -3.19 -5.99
C ILE A 47 -13.14 -4.05 -6.39
N ASN A 48 -11.97 -3.43 -6.56
CA ASN A 48 -10.75 -4.16 -6.88
C ASN A 48 -10.28 -5.06 -5.73
N PHE A 49 -10.40 -4.61 -4.48
CA PHE A 49 -10.10 -5.48 -3.33
C PHE A 49 -11.01 -6.70 -3.27
N ILE A 50 -12.31 -6.53 -3.52
CA ILE A 50 -13.26 -7.64 -3.51
C ILE A 50 -12.99 -8.60 -4.66
N ARG A 51 -12.72 -8.09 -5.87
CA ARG A 51 -12.55 -8.92 -7.08
C ARG A 51 -11.18 -9.58 -7.21
N ARG A 52 -10.12 -8.87 -6.82
CA ARG A 52 -8.72 -9.27 -7.10
C ARG A 52 -7.88 -9.44 -5.83
N GLY A 53 -8.35 -8.97 -4.68
CA GLY A 53 -7.56 -8.91 -3.45
C GLY A 53 -6.46 -7.84 -3.46
N TYR A 54 -6.36 -7.05 -4.53
CA TYR A 54 -5.38 -5.98 -4.63
C TYR A 54 -5.82 -4.87 -5.57
N TYR A 55 -5.28 -3.68 -5.34
CA TYR A 55 -5.44 -2.50 -6.16
C TYR A 55 -4.06 -2.02 -6.63
N LYS A 56 -3.91 -1.78 -7.95
CA LYS A 56 -2.68 -1.27 -8.54
C LYS A 56 -3.00 0.07 -9.18
N SER A 57 -2.40 1.14 -8.64
CA SER A 57 -2.47 2.45 -9.26
C SER A 57 -1.21 3.26 -8.95
N SER A 58 -0.70 3.98 -9.94
CA SER A 58 0.42 4.90 -9.81
C SER A 58 0.05 6.21 -9.11
N THR A 59 -1.25 6.54 -9.04
CA THR A 59 -1.74 7.79 -8.42
C THR A 59 -1.97 7.64 -6.91
N CYS A 60 -2.11 6.41 -6.41
CA CYS A 60 -2.41 6.11 -5.02
C CYS A 60 -1.14 5.89 -4.17
N ILE A 61 0.04 6.32 -4.63
CA ILE A 61 1.32 6.01 -3.97
C ILE A 61 1.56 7.00 -2.81
N GLY A 62 1.76 6.46 -1.60
CA GLY A 62 2.42 7.18 -0.51
C GLY A 62 1.55 8.05 0.41
N VAL A 63 0.22 7.98 0.29
CA VAL A 63 -0.67 8.84 1.10
C VAL A 63 -1.07 8.17 2.42
N GLY A 64 -1.10 6.84 2.53
CA GLY A 64 -1.34 6.16 3.81
C GLY A 64 -2.78 6.21 4.33
N ASP A 65 -3.54 7.25 3.99
CA ASP A 65 -4.89 7.52 4.47
C ASP A 65 -5.85 6.34 4.31
N TYR A 66 -5.80 5.61 3.19
CA TYR A 66 -6.66 4.43 2.96
C TYR A 66 -6.32 3.22 3.84
N VAL A 67 -5.09 3.13 4.37
CA VAL A 67 -4.73 2.11 5.36
C VAL A 67 -5.30 2.50 6.72
N GLU A 68 -5.14 3.76 7.13
CA GLU A 68 -5.56 4.26 8.43
C GLU A 68 -7.09 4.37 8.55
N THR A 69 -7.77 4.74 7.45
CA THR A 69 -9.24 4.86 7.44
C THR A 69 -9.93 3.51 7.33
N CYS A 70 -9.20 2.40 7.15
CA CYS A 70 -9.82 1.08 7.10
C CYS A 70 -10.24 0.63 8.51
N PRO A 71 -11.54 0.51 8.83
CA PRO A 71 -11.99 0.17 10.19
C PRO A 71 -11.53 -1.23 10.64
N TYR A 72 -11.17 -2.09 9.70
CA TYR A 72 -10.71 -3.46 9.96
C TYR A 72 -9.20 -3.63 9.83
N ASN A 73 -8.43 -2.56 9.57
CA ASN A 73 -6.98 -2.63 9.32
C ASN A 73 -6.58 -3.75 8.34
N ASN A 74 -7.38 -3.87 7.27
CA ASN A 74 -7.30 -4.99 6.33
C ASN A 74 -6.42 -4.67 5.11
N ILE A 75 -6.18 -3.39 4.83
CA ILE A 75 -5.42 -2.90 3.67
C ILE A 75 -3.96 -2.73 4.08
N TYR A 76 -3.02 -3.13 3.23
CA TYR A 76 -1.61 -2.92 3.44
C TYR A 76 -0.87 -2.58 2.14
N PHE A 77 0.24 -1.88 2.28
CA PHE A 77 1.14 -1.58 1.19
C PHE A 77 1.93 -2.84 0.81
N TYR A 78 1.89 -3.18 -0.47
CA TYR A 78 2.75 -4.18 -1.07
C TYR A 78 3.59 -3.48 -2.14
N ASP A 79 4.77 -3.06 -1.73
CA ASP A 79 5.73 -2.37 -2.58
C ASP A 79 6.90 -3.27 -2.99
N VAL A 80 7.79 -2.71 -3.81
CA VAL A 80 8.99 -3.40 -4.30
C VAL A 80 9.86 -3.91 -3.16
N ARG A 81 9.92 -3.21 -2.01
CA ARG A 81 10.73 -3.64 -0.87
C ARG A 81 10.24 -4.97 -0.30
N ILE A 82 8.93 -5.15 -0.19
CA ILE A 82 8.32 -6.42 0.27
C ILE A 82 8.53 -7.50 -0.79
N TRP A 83 8.28 -7.21 -2.06
CA TRP A 83 8.50 -8.17 -3.14
C TRP A 83 9.97 -8.63 -3.23
N LEU A 84 10.91 -7.69 -3.07
CA LEU A 84 12.35 -7.96 -3.07
C LEU A 84 12.76 -8.75 -1.83
N SER A 85 12.20 -8.43 -0.67
CA SER A 85 12.41 -9.18 0.59
C SER A 85 11.92 -10.63 0.49
N GLU A 86 10.74 -10.86 -0.07
CA GLU A 86 10.17 -12.19 -0.32
C GLU A 86 11.03 -12.99 -1.33
N ARG A 87 11.56 -12.33 -2.37
CA ARG A 87 12.42 -12.95 -3.38
C ARG A 87 13.84 -13.23 -2.88
N LEU A 88 14.38 -12.42 -1.97
CA LEU A 88 15.79 -12.50 -1.52
C LEU A 88 15.97 -13.13 -0.14
N ASN A 89 14.90 -13.55 0.57
CA ASN A 89 14.95 -14.12 1.92
C ASN A 89 15.73 -13.23 2.92
N VAL A 90 15.73 -11.91 2.70
CA VAL A 90 16.46 -10.95 3.53
C VAL A 90 15.56 -10.58 4.70
N LYS A 91 15.83 -11.16 5.88
CA LYS A 91 15.19 -10.76 7.14
C LYS A 91 15.29 -9.23 7.29
N SER A 92 14.12 -8.60 7.37
CA SER A 92 13.91 -7.16 7.58
C SER A 92 14.96 -6.55 8.51
N ILE A 93 15.96 -5.88 7.92
CA ILE A 93 16.87 -5.02 8.67
C ILE A 93 16.07 -3.79 9.09
N SER A 94 15.73 -3.80 10.38
CA SER A 94 15.27 -2.71 11.24
C SER A 94 15.36 -1.29 10.64
N ILE A 95 14.34 -0.88 9.87
CA ILE A 95 14.08 0.53 9.53
C ILE A 95 13.15 1.11 10.62
N LYS A 96 13.54 0.98 11.90
CA LYS A 96 12.78 1.54 13.03
C LYS A 96 13.23 2.96 13.44
N ARG A 97 14.04 3.66 12.63
CA ARG A 97 14.66 4.92 13.06
C ARG A 97 14.75 6.01 11.99
N LEU A 98 13.70 6.24 11.20
CA LEU A 98 13.71 7.38 10.28
C LEU A 98 12.32 7.95 9.91
N ILE A 99 11.36 7.90 10.84
CA ILE A 99 10.04 8.57 10.69
C ILE A 99 9.63 9.30 11.99
N MET A 100 10.61 9.83 12.73
CA MET A 100 10.36 10.87 13.74
C MET A 100 11.35 12.00 13.50
N LYS A 101 11.07 12.81 12.48
CA LYS A 101 11.25 14.25 12.54
C LYS A 101 10.35 14.92 11.51
#